data_AF-A0A080Z612-F1
#
_entry.id   AF-A0A080Z612-F1
#
_cell.length_a   1.000
_cell.length_b   1.000
_cell.length_c   1.000
_cell.angle_alpha   90.00
_cell.angle_beta   90.00
_cell.angle_gamma   90.00
#
_symmetry.space_group_name_H-M   'P 1'
#
loop_
_entity.id
_entity.type
_entity.pdbx_description
1 polymer ?
#
loop_
_entity_poly.entity_id
_entity_poly.type
_entity_poly.pdbx_seq_one_letter_code
_entity_poly.pdbx_strand_id
1 'polypeptide(L)'
;MSVRTESDLAYEQLFRSLVKYAREFYDIDVGIRSASIDHADDIASALVSVWSQIEILTCWGHRLPQSRKQSKLANENTFKKEWVQPHLRLLHAARSLKQFRALAKRILQPWREKNEGPLADWLESVHLKPRWERWSVGSSSVPGFLPTQQPIESHHRVIKVIVTDFKKAPTISVLNSVLPRVLLYDATNSSSGSQGHYAEGPLPLKAVMKAKDVLIDPQNHQIVTTKSTQRPARIFFNSTKSMVQPKNMAGSPVTAARTEQFQRSLRGWLGGEVPILDIQFTFLSLHQVTLHEHHLAQMEDLPLQSMWRSPEIVSVRKALSCTSKSYKHTGWKQFRCDGHLDAQSQHEHMRVLERVDYKFFVKGHTKNSCDRGFGHIR
;
A
#
# COMPACT_ATOMS: atom_id res chain seq x y z
N MET A 1 10.79 -31.77 -9.11
CA MET A 1 10.09 -31.54 -10.39
C MET A 1 10.40 -30.12 -10.87
N SER A 2 10.72 -29.92 -12.15
CA SER A 2 10.85 -28.58 -12.74
C SER A 2 9.61 -28.31 -13.57
N VAL A 3 8.71 -27.44 -13.11
CA VAL A 3 7.50 -27.12 -13.87
C VAL A 3 7.90 -26.20 -15.04
N ARG A 4 7.72 -26.67 -16.27
CA ARG A 4 8.07 -25.92 -17.50
C ARG A 4 7.13 -24.75 -17.81
N THR A 5 6.00 -24.67 -17.10
CA THR A 5 4.90 -23.73 -17.34
C THR A 5 4.55 -23.01 -16.04
N GLU A 6 4.37 -21.69 -16.10
CA GLU A 6 3.65 -20.94 -15.07
C GLU A 6 2.21 -21.53 -15.04
N SER A 7 1.77 -22.07 -13.91
CA SER A 7 0.44 -22.68 -13.75
C SER A 7 -0.02 -22.61 -12.29
N ASP A 8 -1.33 -22.51 -12.08
CA ASP A 8 -1.97 -22.48 -10.77
C ASP A 8 -1.51 -23.64 -9.86
N LEU A 9 -1.51 -24.87 -10.35
CA LEU A 9 -1.04 -26.05 -9.63
C LEU A 9 0.41 -25.90 -9.13
N ALA A 10 1.30 -25.30 -9.93
CA ALA A 10 2.70 -25.11 -9.55
C ALA A 10 2.85 -24.08 -8.42
N TYR A 11 2.12 -22.96 -8.50
CA TYR A 11 2.08 -21.96 -7.44
C TYR A 11 1.42 -22.50 -6.18
N GLU A 12 0.36 -23.30 -6.31
CA GLU A 12 -0.31 -23.91 -5.17
C GLU A 12 0.62 -24.87 -4.43
N GLN A 13 1.31 -25.77 -5.14
CA GLN A 13 2.30 -26.66 -4.52
C GLN A 13 3.45 -25.89 -3.88
N LEU A 14 3.87 -24.76 -4.47
CA LEU A 14 4.89 -23.87 -3.91
C LEU A 14 4.42 -23.21 -2.60
N PHE A 15 3.18 -22.71 -2.55
CA PHE A 15 2.56 -22.14 -1.34
C PHE A 15 2.30 -23.20 -0.25
N ARG A 16 1.81 -24.39 -0.62
CA ARG A 16 1.62 -25.51 0.32
C ARG A 16 2.96 -25.99 0.89
N SER A 17 4.03 -26.00 0.08
CA SER A 17 5.38 -26.28 0.54
C SER A 17 5.88 -25.23 1.54
N LEU A 18 5.63 -23.94 1.30
CA LEU A 18 5.93 -22.87 2.26
C LEU A 18 5.22 -23.12 3.61
N VAL A 19 3.92 -23.37 3.60
CA VAL A 19 3.15 -23.66 4.84
C VAL A 19 3.72 -24.89 5.56
N LYS A 20 3.96 -26.00 4.82
CA LYS A 20 4.50 -27.24 5.38
C LYS A 20 5.86 -27.01 6.05
N TYR A 21 6.84 -26.46 5.31
CA TYR A 21 8.21 -26.36 5.79
C TYR A 21 8.41 -25.23 6.81
N ALA A 22 7.56 -24.19 6.80
CA ALA A 22 7.52 -23.20 7.88
C ALA A 22 7.10 -23.87 9.21
N ARG A 23 6.10 -24.74 9.18
CA ARG A 23 5.68 -25.53 10.34
C ARG A 23 6.72 -26.57 10.74
N GLU A 24 7.29 -27.29 9.78
CA GLU A 24 8.24 -28.39 10.02
C GLU A 24 9.59 -27.92 10.59
N PHE A 25 10.12 -26.78 10.12
CA PHE A 25 11.46 -26.30 10.50
C PHE A 25 11.47 -25.15 11.52
N TYR A 26 10.36 -24.42 11.67
CA TYR A 26 10.30 -23.23 12.55
C TYR A 26 9.11 -23.24 13.52
N ASP A 27 8.26 -24.27 13.50
CA ASP A 27 6.98 -24.35 14.24
C ASP A 27 5.98 -23.21 13.89
N ILE A 28 6.19 -22.48 12.79
CA ILE A 28 5.36 -21.35 12.38
C ILE A 28 4.17 -21.82 11.55
N ASP A 29 2.95 -21.46 11.97
CA ASP A 29 1.76 -21.52 11.09
C ASP A 29 1.68 -20.26 10.22
N VAL A 30 1.55 -20.45 8.89
CA VAL A 30 1.67 -19.36 7.91
C VAL A 30 0.29 -18.92 7.42
N GLY A 31 -0.30 -17.94 8.10
CA GLY A 31 -1.53 -17.27 7.68
C GLY A 31 -1.26 -16.00 6.86
N ILE A 32 -1.40 -16.06 5.52
CA ILE A 32 -1.27 -14.86 4.66
C ILE A 32 -2.61 -14.12 4.57
N ARG A 33 -2.67 -12.91 5.15
CA ARG A 33 -3.85 -12.03 5.08
C ARG A 33 -3.94 -11.25 3.76
N SER A 34 -2.80 -10.89 3.16
CA SER A 34 -2.76 -10.04 1.97
C SER A 34 -1.52 -10.31 1.13
N ALA A 35 -1.65 -10.27 -0.20
CA ALA A 35 -0.54 -10.43 -1.14
C ALA A 35 -0.51 -9.28 -2.14
N SER A 36 0.68 -8.79 -2.47
CA SER A 36 0.86 -7.75 -3.50
C SER A 36 1.59 -8.38 -4.69
N ILE A 37 0.86 -8.63 -5.76
CA ILE A 37 1.35 -9.38 -6.91
C ILE A 37 1.29 -8.57 -8.20
N ASP A 38 1.98 -9.07 -9.21
CA ASP A 38 1.78 -8.63 -10.59
C ASP A 38 0.50 -9.25 -11.16
N HIS A 39 -0.01 -8.68 -12.27
CA HIS A 39 -1.23 -9.17 -12.90
C HIS A 39 -0.97 -10.55 -13.54
N ALA A 40 -1.40 -11.60 -12.84
CA ALA A 40 -1.19 -13.00 -13.19
C ALA A 40 -2.25 -13.87 -12.51
N ASP A 41 -3.19 -14.41 -13.30
CA ASP A 41 -4.35 -15.13 -12.78
C ASP A 41 -4.01 -16.50 -12.15
N ASP A 42 -2.94 -17.18 -12.60
CA ASP A 42 -2.46 -18.44 -12.00
C ASP A 42 -2.05 -18.25 -10.53
N ILE A 43 -1.25 -17.20 -10.29
CA ILE A 43 -0.77 -16.80 -8.96
C ILE A 43 -1.95 -16.43 -8.07
N ALA A 44 -2.88 -15.61 -8.59
CA ALA A 44 -4.06 -15.18 -7.85
C ALA A 44 -4.96 -16.36 -7.47
N SER A 45 -5.12 -17.34 -8.36
CA SER A 45 -5.95 -18.52 -8.13
C SER A 45 -5.31 -19.46 -7.10
N ALA A 46 -4.01 -19.71 -7.20
CA ALA A 46 -3.26 -20.49 -6.23
C ALA A 46 -3.24 -19.86 -4.82
N LEU A 47 -3.11 -18.52 -4.73
CA LEU A 47 -3.19 -17.79 -3.46
C LEU A 47 -4.56 -17.98 -2.79
N VAL A 48 -5.64 -17.92 -3.55
CA VAL A 48 -7.01 -18.14 -3.04
C VAL A 48 -7.25 -19.61 -2.67
N SER A 49 -6.64 -20.56 -3.39
CA SER A 49 -6.71 -22.00 -3.08
C SER A 49 -6.08 -22.35 -1.73
N VAL A 50 -4.94 -21.71 -1.38
CA VAL A 50 -4.26 -21.95 -0.09
C VAL A 50 -4.80 -21.05 1.02
N TRP A 51 -5.12 -19.78 0.74
CA TRP A 51 -5.65 -18.83 1.72
C TRP A 51 -6.95 -18.17 1.21
N SER A 52 -8.09 -18.82 1.44
CA SER A 52 -9.39 -18.41 0.87
C SER A 52 -9.86 -16.99 1.20
N GLN A 53 -9.35 -16.39 2.29
CA GLN A 53 -9.68 -15.03 2.74
C GLN A 53 -8.64 -13.97 2.35
N ILE A 54 -7.70 -14.29 1.45
CA ILE A 54 -6.58 -13.40 1.11
C ILE A 54 -7.02 -12.15 0.35
N GLU A 55 -6.53 -10.98 0.80
CA GLU A 55 -6.69 -9.71 0.08
C GLU A 55 -5.57 -9.55 -0.97
N ILE A 56 -5.90 -9.76 -2.24
CA ILE A 56 -4.98 -9.55 -3.37
C ILE A 56 -4.91 -8.06 -3.73
N LEU A 57 -3.69 -7.52 -3.80
CA LEU A 57 -3.38 -6.17 -4.27
C LEU A 57 -2.59 -6.25 -5.59
N THR A 58 -2.92 -5.37 -6.53
CA THR A 58 -2.26 -5.30 -7.84
C THR A 58 -1.13 -4.27 -7.79
N CYS A 59 0.10 -4.66 -8.10
CA CYS A 59 1.26 -3.76 -8.05
C CYS A 59 1.09 -2.53 -8.96
N TRP A 60 1.06 -1.32 -8.36
CA TRP A 60 0.95 -0.05 -9.11
C TRP A 60 2.18 0.20 -10.00
N GLY A 61 3.36 -0.21 -9.53
CA GLY A 61 4.65 0.02 -10.19
C GLY A 61 4.75 -0.66 -11.56
N HIS A 62 4.20 -1.87 -11.71
CA HIS A 62 4.15 -2.57 -13.00
C HIS A 62 2.93 -2.18 -13.86
N ARG A 63 1.82 -1.75 -13.23
CA ARG A 63 0.61 -1.32 -13.94
C ARG A 63 0.80 -0.03 -14.77
N LEU A 64 1.46 0.98 -14.22
CA LEU A 64 1.63 2.27 -14.92
C LEU A 64 2.51 2.17 -16.20
N PRO A 65 3.58 1.35 -16.25
CA PRO A 65 4.27 1.00 -17.49
C PRO A 65 3.43 0.15 -18.44
N GLN A 66 2.59 -0.76 -17.94
CA GLN A 66 1.79 -1.64 -18.80
C GLN A 66 0.73 -0.87 -19.62
N SER A 67 0.10 0.17 -19.06
CA SER A 67 -0.84 1.02 -19.82
C SER A 67 -0.17 1.82 -20.95
N ARG A 68 1.14 2.11 -20.84
CA ARG A 68 1.92 2.71 -21.94
C ARG A 68 2.07 1.75 -23.13
N LYS A 69 2.22 0.44 -22.88
CA LYS A 69 2.39 -0.58 -23.92
C LYS A 69 1.14 -0.85 -24.74
N GLN A 70 -0.05 -0.45 -24.27
CA GLN A 70 -1.31 -0.60 -25.01
C GLN A 70 -1.44 0.40 -26.18
N SER A 71 -0.34 0.71 -26.89
CA SER A 71 -0.30 1.75 -27.93
C SER A 71 -1.40 1.57 -28.97
N LYS A 72 -1.64 0.32 -29.39
CA LYS A 72 -2.65 -0.11 -30.37
C LYS A 72 -4.11 0.03 -29.94
N LEU A 73 -4.39 0.36 -28.67
CA LEU A 73 -5.76 0.48 -28.14
C LEU A 73 -6.25 1.93 -27.99
N ALA A 74 -5.38 2.93 -28.17
CA ALA A 74 -5.83 4.31 -28.26
C ALA A 74 -5.90 4.76 -29.70
N ASN A 75 -6.91 5.57 -30.00
CA ASN A 75 -7.07 6.20 -31.29
C ASN A 75 -6.18 7.45 -31.41
N GLU A 76 -5.96 8.16 -30.30
CA GLU A 76 -5.04 9.31 -30.24
C GLU A 76 -3.76 9.02 -29.44
N ASN A 77 -2.60 9.26 -30.07
CA ASN A 77 -1.28 9.07 -29.43
C ASN A 77 -1.06 10.01 -28.22
N THR A 78 -1.64 11.22 -28.24
CA THR A 78 -1.56 12.23 -27.17
C THR A 78 -2.42 11.88 -25.96
N PHE A 79 -3.61 11.30 -26.17
CA PHE A 79 -4.59 10.95 -25.14
C PHE A 79 -3.98 10.13 -23.98
N LYS A 80 -3.04 9.23 -24.29
CA LYS A 80 -2.30 8.43 -23.30
C LYS A 80 -1.47 9.26 -22.31
N LYS A 81 -0.88 10.36 -22.78
CA LYS A 81 -0.01 11.23 -21.97
C LYS A 81 -0.83 12.24 -21.19
N GLU A 82 -1.86 12.78 -21.81
CA GLU A 82 -2.65 13.91 -21.32
C GLU A 82 -3.86 13.49 -20.46
N TRP A 83 -4.54 12.39 -20.83
CA TRP A 83 -5.74 11.91 -20.14
C TRP A 83 -5.42 10.68 -19.29
N VAL A 84 -4.94 9.60 -19.92
CA VAL A 84 -4.78 8.29 -19.25
C VAL A 84 -3.83 8.39 -18.05
N GLN A 85 -2.61 8.91 -18.22
CA GLN A 85 -1.63 8.96 -17.13
C GLN A 85 -2.09 9.85 -15.94
N PRO A 86 -2.62 11.07 -16.13
CA PRO A 86 -3.20 11.85 -15.03
C PRO A 86 -4.40 11.17 -14.37
N HIS A 87 -5.34 10.61 -15.13
CA HIS A 87 -6.53 9.96 -14.57
C HIS A 87 -6.16 8.71 -13.76
N LEU A 88 -5.20 7.90 -14.23
CA LEU A 88 -4.68 6.77 -13.46
C LEU A 88 -4.00 7.21 -12.15
N ARG A 89 -3.36 8.39 -12.11
CA ARG A 89 -2.79 8.96 -10.88
C ARG A 89 -3.88 9.43 -9.91
N LEU A 90 -4.98 10.00 -10.40
CA LEU A 90 -6.16 10.35 -9.57
C LEU A 90 -6.75 9.09 -8.92
N LEU A 91 -6.95 8.03 -9.71
CA LEU A 91 -7.43 6.75 -9.20
C LEU A 91 -6.46 6.10 -8.19
N HIS A 92 -5.15 6.12 -8.44
CA HIS A 92 -4.18 5.61 -7.47
C HIS A 92 -4.19 6.41 -6.16
N ALA A 93 -4.49 7.71 -6.23
CA ALA A 93 -4.63 8.57 -5.06
C ALA A 93 -5.93 8.37 -4.27
N ALA A 94 -6.87 7.53 -4.74
CA ALA A 94 -8.09 7.21 -4.00
C ALA A 94 -7.80 6.69 -2.58
N ARG A 95 -8.66 7.11 -1.65
CA ARG A 95 -8.52 6.98 -0.20
C ARG A 95 -9.29 5.79 0.38
N SER A 96 -10.18 5.18 -0.41
CA SER A 96 -10.88 3.92 -0.12
C SER A 96 -11.21 3.17 -1.42
N LEU A 97 -11.49 1.87 -1.33
CA LEU A 97 -11.94 1.07 -2.48
C LEU A 97 -13.30 1.56 -3.05
N LYS A 98 -14.21 2.04 -2.19
CA LYS A 98 -15.51 2.57 -2.64
C LYS A 98 -15.34 3.89 -3.41
N GLN A 99 -14.49 4.79 -2.91
CA GLN A 99 -14.13 6.03 -3.63
C GLN A 99 -13.45 5.70 -4.96
N PHE A 100 -12.51 4.75 -4.96
CA PHE A 100 -11.81 4.27 -6.14
C PHE A 100 -12.78 3.80 -7.25
N ARG A 101 -13.71 2.90 -6.93
CA ARG A 101 -14.70 2.36 -7.88
C ARG A 101 -15.58 3.47 -8.47
N ALA A 102 -16.03 4.40 -7.64
CA ALA A 102 -16.86 5.53 -8.08
C ALA A 102 -16.10 6.49 -9.00
N LEU A 103 -14.84 6.82 -8.65
CA LEU A 103 -13.97 7.64 -9.50
C LEU A 103 -13.65 6.94 -10.83
N ALA A 104 -13.48 5.62 -10.83
CA ALA A 104 -13.17 4.86 -12.04
C ALA A 104 -14.32 4.94 -13.06
N LYS A 105 -15.57 4.76 -12.62
CA LYS A 105 -16.76 4.95 -13.45
C LYS A 105 -16.82 6.36 -14.06
N ARG A 106 -16.64 7.40 -13.23
CA ARG A 106 -16.65 8.81 -13.67
C ARG A 106 -15.52 9.16 -14.64
N ILE A 107 -14.36 8.51 -14.51
CA ILE A 107 -13.20 8.72 -15.40
C ILE A 107 -13.36 8.02 -16.75
N LEU A 108 -14.00 6.84 -16.79
CA LEU A 108 -14.16 6.07 -18.03
C LEU A 108 -15.25 6.59 -18.95
N GLN A 109 -16.27 7.26 -18.43
CA GLN A 109 -17.35 7.82 -19.26
C GLN A 109 -16.81 8.83 -20.30
N PRO A 110 -16.04 9.88 -19.95
CA PRO A 110 -15.47 10.80 -20.95
C PRO A 110 -14.43 10.19 -21.88
N TRP A 111 -13.89 9.00 -21.57
CA TRP A 111 -13.05 8.27 -22.52
C TRP A 111 -13.91 7.65 -23.62
N ARG A 112 -15.04 7.02 -23.26
CA ARG A 112 -16.00 6.48 -24.24
C ARG A 112 -16.57 7.57 -25.14
N GLU A 113 -16.93 8.72 -24.56
CA GLU A 113 -17.43 9.90 -25.29
C GLU A 113 -16.38 10.49 -26.26
N LYS A 114 -15.08 10.41 -25.92
CA LYS A 114 -13.96 10.83 -26.77
C LYS A 114 -13.46 9.76 -27.74
N ASN A 115 -14.31 8.81 -28.12
CA ASN A 115 -13.97 7.71 -29.03
C ASN A 115 -12.79 6.83 -28.55
N GLU A 116 -12.52 6.78 -27.24
CA GLU A 116 -11.48 5.97 -26.60
C GLU A 116 -12.11 4.77 -25.84
N GLY A 117 -13.27 4.30 -26.36
CA GLY A 117 -14.02 3.16 -25.83
C GLY A 117 -13.21 1.87 -25.67
N PRO A 118 -12.48 1.40 -26.69
CA PRO A 118 -11.65 0.18 -26.57
C PRO A 118 -10.62 0.25 -25.44
N LEU A 119 -10.06 1.43 -25.17
CA LEU A 119 -9.13 1.65 -24.06
C LEU A 119 -9.83 1.68 -22.69
N ALA A 120 -11.03 2.26 -22.63
CA ALA A 120 -11.87 2.24 -21.43
C ALA A 120 -12.30 0.80 -21.06
N ASP A 121 -12.76 0.04 -22.05
CA ASP A 121 -13.23 -1.33 -21.88
C ASP A 121 -12.08 -2.29 -21.55
N TRP A 122 -10.90 -2.08 -22.13
CA TRP A 122 -9.67 -2.75 -21.69
C TRP A 122 -9.35 -2.46 -20.21
N LEU A 123 -9.44 -1.19 -19.79
CA LEU A 123 -9.13 -0.83 -18.40
C LEU A 123 -10.11 -1.50 -17.42
N GLU A 124 -11.39 -1.50 -17.77
CA GLU A 124 -12.45 -2.10 -16.96
C GLU A 124 -12.31 -3.62 -16.87
N SER A 125 -12.18 -4.28 -18.03
CA SER A 125 -12.10 -5.74 -18.13
C SER A 125 -10.83 -6.37 -17.55
N VAL A 126 -9.71 -5.64 -17.52
CA VAL A 126 -8.41 -6.15 -17.01
C VAL A 126 -8.08 -5.65 -15.61
N HIS A 127 -8.37 -4.38 -15.29
CA HIS A 127 -7.82 -3.69 -14.11
C HIS A 127 -8.87 -3.08 -13.15
N LEU A 128 -10.17 -3.17 -13.44
CA LEU A 128 -11.25 -2.75 -12.53
C LEU A 128 -12.16 -3.90 -12.09
N LYS A 129 -11.91 -5.14 -12.53
CA LYS A 129 -12.56 -6.33 -11.98
C LYS A 129 -12.22 -6.52 -10.50
N PRO A 130 -13.12 -7.12 -9.67
CA PRO A 130 -12.91 -7.30 -8.22
C PRO A 130 -11.58 -7.94 -7.80
N ARG A 131 -11.04 -8.87 -8.60
CA ARG A 131 -9.74 -9.52 -8.39
C ARG A 131 -8.56 -8.55 -8.53
N TRP A 132 -8.67 -7.53 -9.38
CA TRP A 132 -7.54 -6.74 -9.90
C TRP A 132 -7.62 -5.23 -9.63
N GLU A 133 -8.73 -4.72 -9.11
CA GLU A 133 -8.98 -3.29 -8.85
C GLU A 133 -8.16 -2.68 -7.68
N ARG A 134 -7.50 -3.51 -6.87
CA ARG A 134 -6.87 -3.11 -5.61
C ARG A 134 -5.45 -2.55 -5.78
N TRP A 135 -5.33 -1.43 -6.49
CA TRP A 135 -4.04 -0.73 -6.76
C TRP A 135 -4.00 0.74 -6.30
N SER A 136 -5.03 1.24 -5.62
CA SER A 136 -4.99 2.58 -5.01
C SER A 136 -4.30 2.55 -3.64
N VAL A 137 -3.84 3.71 -3.18
CA VAL A 137 -3.28 3.91 -1.84
C VAL A 137 -4.25 3.43 -0.75
N GLY A 138 -5.55 3.66 -0.93
CA GLY A 138 -6.61 3.24 -0.02
C GLY A 138 -7.19 1.84 -0.27
N SER A 139 -6.62 1.05 -1.19
CA SER A 139 -7.13 -0.29 -1.53
C SER A 139 -6.71 -1.39 -0.54
N SER A 140 -5.66 -1.16 0.25
CA SER A 140 -5.20 -2.10 1.28
C SER A 140 -5.93 -1.88 2.60
N SER A 141 -6.46 -2.97 3.16
CA SER A 141 -6.99 -3.01 4.52
C SER A 141 -5.88 -2.89 5.58
N VAL A 142 -4.66 -3.35 5.27
CA VAL A 142 -3.53 -3.45 6.20
C VAL A 142 -2.60 -2.22 6.12
N PRO A 143 -2.45 -1.42 7.20
CA PRO A 143 -1.47 -0.32 7.24
C PRO A 143 -0.03 -0.85 7.15
N GLY A 144 0.80 -0.22 6.31
CA GLY A 144 2.19 -0.62 6.05
C GLY A 144 2.33 -1.53 4.83
N PHE A 145 1.21 -2.06 4.33
CA PHE A 145 1.15 -2.92 3.17
C PHE A 145 0.50 -2.17 2.01
N LEU A 146 1.32 -1.61 1.11
CA LEU A 146 0.87 -0.95 -0.13
C LEU A 146 1.18 -1.81 -1.37
N PRO A 147 0.44 -1.59 -2.48
CA PRO A 147 0.77 -2.10 -3.82
C PRO A 147 1.98 -1.36 -4.42
N THR A 148 3.11 -1.31 -3.71
CA THR A 148 4.34 -0.60 -4.09
C THR A 148 5.52 -1.54 -4.34
N GLN A 149 6.32 -1.16 -5.33
CA GLN A 149 7.41 -1.96 -5.88
C GLN A 149 8.75 -1.77 -5.15
N GLN A 150 8.93 -0.70 -4.36
CA GLN A 150 10.23 -0.33 -3.77
C GLN A 150 10.90 -1.43 -2.92
N PRO A 151 10.20 -2.15 -2.02
CA PRO A 151 10.83 -3.26 -1.29
C PRO A 151 11.25 -4.41 -2.23
N ILE A 152 10.42 -4.70 -3.25
CA ILE A 152 10.67 -5.73 -4.26
C ILE A 152 11.92 -5.38 -5.07
N GLU A 153 12.04 -4.14 -5.54
CA GLU A 153 13.19 -3.64 -6.31
C GLU A 153 14.50 -3.64 -5.50
N SER A 154 14.44 -3.29 -4.22
CA SER A 154 15.59 -3.31 -3.32
C SER A 154 16.15 -4.73 -3.19
N HIS A 155 15.29 -5.69 -2.87
CA HIS A 155 15.69 -7.09 -2.73
C HIS A 155 16.01 -7.75 -4.09
N HIS A 156 15.33 -7.38 -5.18
CA HIS A 156 15.72 -7.77 -6.55
C HIS A 156 17.13 -7.31 -6.92
N ARG A 157 17.56 -6.12 -6.49
CA ARG A 157 18.92 -5.63 -6.73
C ARG A 157 19.94 -6.53 -6.01
N VAL A 158 19.67 -6.91 -4.76
CA VAL A 158 20.49 -7.85 -3.98
C VAL A 158 20.59 -9.21 -4.68
N ILE A 159 19.46 -9.86 -4.98
CA ILE A 159 19.45 -11.14 -5.71
C ILE A 159 20.24 -11.02 -7.01
N LYS A 160 20.03 -9.96 -7.80
CA LYS A 160 20.75 -9.76 -9.07
C LYS A 160 22.27 -9.67 -8.93
N VAL A 161 22.78 -9.15 -7.81
CA VAL A 161 24.23 -9.18 -7.52
C VAL A 161 24.67 -10.62 -7.28
N ILE A 162 23.99 -11.36 -6.40
CA ILE A 162 24.32 -12.75 -6.03
C ILE A 162 24.26 -13.70 -7.24
N VAL A 163 23.25 -13.54 -8.12
CA VAL A 163 23.01 -14.46 -9.26
C VAL A 163 23.69 -14.02 -10.56
N THR A 164 24.53 -12.97 -10.55
CA THR A 164 25.00 -12.36 -11.82
C THR A 164 25.79 -13.31 -12.70
N ASP A 165 26.60 -14.19 -12.12
CA ASP A 165 27.41 -15.20 -12.82
C ASP A 165 26.58 -16.43 -13.26
N PHE A 166 25.37 -16.58 -12.71
CA PHE A 166 24.53 -17.78 -12.87
C PHE A 166 23.34 -17.58 -13.82
N LYS A 167 23.25 -16.45 -14.54
CA LYS A 167 22.10 -16.09 -15.41
C LYS A 167 21.72 -17.12 -16.48
N LYS A 168 22.64 -18.03 -16.85
CA LYS A 168 22.42 -19.13 -17.81
C LYS A 168 22.65 -20.52 -17.19
N ALA A 169 22.79 -20.62 -15.87
CA ALA A 169 23.10 -21.87 -15.20
C ALA A 169 21.91 -22.86 -15.25
N PRO A 170 22.18 -24.18 -15.30
CA PRO A 170 21.12 -25.19 -15.23
C PRO A 170 20.46 -25.17 -13.85
N THR A 171 19.22 -25.67 -13.76
CA THR A 171 18.44 -25.67 -12.50
C THR A 171 19.20 -26.31 -11.34
N ILE A 172 20.00 -27.36 -11.57
CA ILE A 172 20.80 -28.00 -10.53
C ILE A 172 21.84 -27.05 -9.90
N SER A 173 22.48 -26.17 -10.69
CA SER A 173 23.39 -25.15 -10.18
C SER A 173 22.64 -24.03 -9.45
N VAL A 174 21.41 -23.71 -9.88
CA VAL A 174 20.54 -22.77 -9.15
C VAL A 174 20.20 -23.33 -7.77
N LEU A 175 19.81 -24.60 -7.69
CA LEU A 175 19.46 -25.25 -6.42
C LEU A 175 20.68 -25.44 -5.50
N ASN A 176 21.80 -25.93 -6.03
CA ASN A 176 22.95 -26.34 -5.22
C ASN A 176 23.94 -25.20 -4.91
N SER A 177 23.92 -24.10 -5.69
CA SER A 177 24.92 -23.04 -5.56
C SER A 177 24.33 -21.64 -5.42
N VAL A 178 23.19 -21.35 -6.05
CA VAL A 178 22.58 -20.01 -5.99
C VAL A 178 21.67 -19.85 -4.78
N LEU A 179 20.75 -20.80 -4.55
CA LEU A 179 19.85 -20.78 -3.38
C LEU A 179 20.62 -20.68 -2.05
N PRO A 180 21.65 -21.50 -1.76
CA PRO A 180 22.42 -21.39 -0.53
C PRO A 180 23.11 -20.03 -0.36
N ARG A 181 23.56 -19.40 -1.45
CA ARG A 181 24.18 -18.05 -1.40
C ARG A 181 23.16 -16.95 -1.10
N VAL A 182 21.95 -17.04 -1.66
CA VAL A 182 20.86 -16.11 -1.33
C VAL A 182 20.45 -16.28 0.13
N LEU A 183 20.21 -17.51 0.58
CA LEU A 183 19.86 -17.81 1.97
C LEU A 183 20.95 -17.38 2.96
N LEU A 184 22.23 -17.61 2.65
CA LEU A 184 23.35 -17.16 3.49
C LEU A 184 23.45 -15.63 3.53
N TYR A 185 23.24 -14.95 2.39
CA TYR A 185 23.23 -13.49 2.35
C TYR A 185 22.08 -12.92 3.19
N ASP A 186 20.86 -13.43 3.00
CA ASP A 186 19.69 -12.97 3.76
C ASP A 186 19.84 -13.29 5.25
N ALA A 187 20.39 -14.46 5.63
CA ALA A 187 20.65 -14.80 7.03
C ALA A 187 21.72 -13.89 7.68
N THR A 188 22.77 -13.52 6.94
CA THR A 188 23.85 -12.65 7.45
C THR A 188 23.49 -11.16 7.45
N ASN A 189 22.49 -10.75 6.65
CA ASN A 189 22.02 -9.36 6.57
C ASN A 189 20.62 -9.14 7.17
N SER A 190 20.02 -10.17 7.77
CA SER A 190 18.74 -10.07 8.47
C SER A 190 18.88 -9.22 9.74
N SER A 191 17.98 -8.26 9.91
CA SER A 191 17.85 -7.52 11.16
C SER A 191 17.40 -8.45 12.28
N SER A 192 18.12 -8.46 13.39
CA SER A 192 17.67 -9.10 14.63
C SER A 192 16.44 -8.37 15.20
N GLY A 193 15.42 -9.13 15.60
CA GLY A 193 14.18 -8.61 16.20
C GLY A 193 12.90 -9.05 15.50
N SER A 194 11.77 -8.55 15.98
CA SER A 194 10.45 -8.82 15.40
C SER A 194 10.29 -8.13 14.05
N GLN A 195 9.98 -8.88 13.00
CA GLN A 195 9.65 -8.33 11.69
C GLN A 195 8.15 -8.04 11.59
N GLY A 196 7.80 -6.85 11.09
CA GLY A 196 6.42 -6.47 10.87
C GLY A 196 6.25 -5.45 9.75
N HIS A 197 5.00 -5.08 9.47
CA HIS A 197 4.66 -4.07 8.46
C HIS A 197 4.96 -2.61 8.90
N TYR A 198 5.91 -2.43 9.80
CA TYR A 198 6.37 -1.16 10.32
C TYR A 198 7.80 -1.31 10.84
N ALA A 199 8.54 -0.20 10.88
CA ALA A 199 9.84 -0.12 11.52
C ALA A 199 9.76 0.74 12.77
N GLU A 200 10.52 0.33 13.80
CA GLU A 200 10.88 1.14 14.96
C GLU A 200 11.76 2.35 14.56
N GLY A 201 12.04 3.21 15.54
CA GLY A 201 13.00 4.30 15.37
C GLY A 201 12.38 5.69 15.14
N PRO A 202 13.22 6.74 15.07
CA PRO A 202 12.83 8.13 15.28
C PRO A 202 11.65 8.62 14.44
N LEU A 203 10.84 9.50 15.04
CA LEU A 203 10.10 10.51 14.30
C LEU A 203 11.10 11.63 13.95
N PRO A 204 11.36 11.92 12.65
CA PRO A 204 12.34 12.94 12.27
C PRO A 204 11.90 14.31 12.78
N LEU A 205 12.75 14.98 13.58
CA LEU A 205 12.43 16.29 14.18
C LEU A 205 11.98 17.33 13.15
N LYS A 206 12.65 17.38 11.99
CA LYS A 206 12.28 18.27 10.86
C LYS A 206 10.91 17.96 10.26
N ALA A 207 10.40 16.75 10.43
CA ALA A 207 9.02 16.40 10.12
C ALA A 207 8.13 16.94 11.25
N VAL A 208 8.33 16.52 12.51
CA VAL A 208 7.55 16.94 13.69
C VAL A 208 7.31 18.46 13.74
N MET A 209 8.36 19.26 13.58
CA MET A 209 8.24 20.73 13.54
C MET A 209 7.36 21.23 12.38
N LYS A 210 7.53 20.67 11.17
CA LYS A 210 6.91 21.18 9.95
C LYS A 210 5.38 21.14 9.95
N ALA A 211 4.72 20.21 10.65
CA ALA A 211 3.28 20.32 10.87
C ALA A 211 2.83 20.57 12.30
N LYS A 212 3.74 20.80 13.26
CA LYS A 212 3.42 21.82 14.25
C LYS A 212 3.12 23.15 13.54
N ASP A 213 4.05 23.62 12.70
CA ASP A 213 3.91 24.89 11.97
C ASP A 213 2.65 24.94 11.07
N VAL A 214 2.31 23.81 10.42
CA VAL A 214 1.16 23.73 9.52
C VAL A 214 -0.19 23.48 10.22
N LEU A 215 -0.22 22.75 11.34
CA LEU A 215 -1.46 22.51 12.11
C LEU A 215 -1.77 23.63 13.11
N ILE A 216 -0.81 24.52 13.42
CA ILE A 216 -1.08 25.78 14.12
C ILE A 216 -2.12 26.62 13.37
N ASP A 217 -2.15 26.58 12.04
CA ASP A 217 -3.22 27.22 11.26
C ASP A 217 -4.51 26.38 11.33
N PRO A 218 -5.59 26.89 11.96
CA PRO A 218 -6.86 26.18 12.06
C PRO A 218 -7.52 25.98 10.68
N GLN A 219 -7.13 26.72 9.64
CA GLN A 219 -7.63 26.47 8.29
C GLN A 219 -7.12 25.15 7.69
N ASN A 220 -6.05 24.57 8.24
CA ASN A 220 -5.45 23.35 7.71
C ASN A 220 -6.05 22.05 8.26
N HIS A 221 -6.92 22.13 9.27
CA HIS A 221 -7.52 20.96 9.90
C HIS A 221 -8.96 21.21 10.39
N GLN A 222 -9.72 20.14 10.60
CA GLN A 222 -11.02 20.19 11.26
C GLN A 222 -11.22 18.95 12.12
N ILE A 223 -11.55 19.15 13.39
CA ILE A 223 -11.93 18.08 14.31
C ILE A 223 -13.45 17.90 14.24
N VAL A 224 -13.89 16.65 14.11
CA VAL A 224 -15.31 16.27 14.10
C VAL A 224 -15.56 15.33 15.28
N THR A 225 -16.44 15.76 16.19
CA THR A 225 -16.78 15.02 17.41
C THR A 225 -17.94 14.04 17.19
N THR A 226 -18.04 13.02 18.05
CA THR A 226 -19.25 12.20 18.20
C THR A 226 -20.36 13.00 18.89
N LYS A 227 -21.58 12.99 18.34
CA LYS A 227 -22.74 13.67 18.95
C LYS A 227 -23.08 13.16 20.36
N SER A 228 -22.74 11.91 20.68
CA SER A 228 -23.06 11.25 21.95
C SER A 228 -22.06 11.53 23.07
N THR A 229 -20.76 11.63 22.77
CA THR A 229 -19.70 11.77 23.79
C THR A 229 -18.92 13.09 23.69
N GLN A 230 -19.20 13.93 22.68
CA GLN A 230 -18.45 15.16 22.34
C GLN A 230 -16.93 14.97 22.16
N ARG A 231 -16.46 13.73 22.09
CA ARG A 231 -15.05 13.38 21.92
C ARG A 231 -14.65 13.42 20.44
N PRO A 232 -13.40 13.77 20.12
CA PRO A 232 -12.88 13.71 18.76
C PRO A 232 -13.04 12.31 18.14
N ALA A 233 -13.84 12.20 17.09
CA ALA A 233 -14.08 10.95 16.38
C ALA A 233 -13.23 10.86 15.09
N ARG A 234 -13.03 12.01 14.44
CA ARG A 234 -12.28 12.14 13.20
C ARG A 234 -11.54 13.47 13.16
N ILE A 235 -10.35 13.45 12.60
CA ILE A 235 -9.58 14.66 12.29
C ILE A 235 -9.38 14.69 10.78
N PHE A 236 -9.82 15.77 10.15
CA PHE A 236 -9.57 16.06 8.75
C PHE A 236 -8.45 17.06 8.64
N PHE A 237 -7.61 16.90 7.62
CA PHE A 237 -6.55 17.85 7.32
C PHE A 237 -6.27 17.85 5.82
N ASN A 238 -5.74 18.97 5.32
CA ASN A 238 -5.41 19.10 3.91
C ASN A 238 -4.31 18.10 3.49
N SER A 239 -4.35 17.70 2.23
CA SER A 239 -3.23 17.07 1.55
C SER A 239 -2.20 18.14 1.19
N THR A 240 -0.94 17.74 1.00
CA THR A 240 0.18 18.67 0.79
C THR A 240 -0.01 19.69 -0.35
N LYS A 241 -0.83 19.36 -1.37
CA LYS A 241 -1.14 20.29 -2.47
C LYS A 241 -2.16 21.38 -2.09
N SER A 242 -2.96 21.14 -1.05
CA SER A 242 -4.08 21.98 -0.64
C SER A 242 -3.88 22.65 0.72
N MET A 243 -2.71 22.50 1.34
CA MET A 243 -2.38 23.21 2.59
C MET A 243 -2.48 24.71 2.38
N VAL A 244 -3.18 25.42 3.27
CA VAL A 244 -3.11 26.87 3.39
C VAL A 244 -1.70 27.21 3.91
N GLN A 245 -0.95 27.94 3.08
CA GLN A 245 0.40 28.43 3.36
C GLN A 245 0.63 29.71 2.55
N PRO A 246 1.45 30.67 3.02
CA PRO A 246 1.67 31.94 2.30
C PRO A 246 2.16 31.81 0.85
N LYS A 247 2.79 30.68 0.50
CA LYS A 247 3.34 30.40 -0.84
C LYS A 247 2.52 29.38 -1.65
N ASN A 248 1.38 28.89 -1.15
CA ASN A 248 0.55 27.91 -1.85
C ASN A 248 -0.76 28.52 -2.37
N MET A 249 -0.77 28.93 -3.64
CA MET A 249 -1.96 29.45 -4.33
C MET A 249 -3.10 28.42 -4.46
N ALA A 250 -2.80 27.11 -4.29
CA ALA A 250 -3.81 26.05 -4.27
C ALA A 250 -4.27 25.67 -2.84
N GLY A 251 -3.87 26.46 -1.83
CA GLY A 251 -4.31 26.29 -0.44
C GLY A 251 -5.81 26.53 -0.30
N SER A 252 -6.49 25.71 0.50
CA SER A 252 -7.93 25.86 0.75
C SER A 252 -8.31 25.44 2.17
N PRO A 253 -9.07 26.26 2.91
CA PRO A 253 -9.48 25.94 4.28
C PRO A 253 -10.30 24.64 4.39
N VAL A 254 -10.06 23.84 5.44
CA VAL A 254 -10.80 22.60 5.72
C VAL A 254 -12.16 22.94 6.33
N THR A 255 -13.15 23.20 5.47
CA THR A 255 -14.52 23.53 5.89
C THR A 255 -15.39 22.30 6.13
N ALA A 256 -16.45 22.45 6.92
CA ALA A 256 -17.44 21.40 7.18
C ALA A 256 -18.05 20.80 5.89
N ALA A 257 -18.33 21.64 4.90
CA ALA A 257 -18.83 21.17 3.59
C ALA A 257 -17.80 20.32 2.85
N ARG A 258 -16.51 20.70 2.86
CA ARG A 258 -15.43 19.89 2.27
C ARG A 258 -15.23 18.57 3.00
N THR A 259 -15.32 18.55 4.33
CA THR A 259 -15.17 17.30 5.10
C THR A 259 -16.37 16.37 4.94
N GLU A 260 -17.60 16.89 4.87
CA GLU A 260 -18.79 16.07 4.54
C GLU A 260 -18.68 15.48 3.13
N GLN A 261 -18.39 16.30 2.11
CA GLN A 261 -18.25 15.85 0.73
C GLN A 261 -17.14 14.80 0.59
N PHE A 262 -16.01 15.00 1.27
CA PHE A 262 -14.94 14.01 1.33
C PHE A 262 -15.41 12.70 1.99
N GLN A 263 -16.06 12.75 3.16
CA GLN A 263 -16.62 11.56 3.83
C GLN A 263 -17.63 10.79 2.96
N ARG A 264 -18.50 11.51 2.23
CA ARG A 264 -19.45 10.92 1.26
C ARG A 264 -18.70 10.21 0.13
N SER A 265 -17.66 10.85 -0.41
CA SER A 265 -16.82 10.25 -1.45
C SER A 265 -16.06 8.99 -0.97
N LEU A 266 -15.59 8.95 0.29
CA LEU A 266 -14.98 7.75 0.89
C LEU A 266 -15.94 6.54 0.91
N ARG A 267 -17.26 6.78 0.91
CA ARG A 267 -18.30 5.75 0.84
C ARG A 267 -18.73 5.42 -0.60
N GLY A 268 -18.18 6.10 -1.61
CA GLY A 268 -18.50 5.95 -3.04
C GLY A 268 -19.49 7.00 -3.58
N TRP A 269 -19.99 7.91 -2.76
CA TRP A 269 -20.96 8.94 -3.18
C TRP A 269 -20.23 10.21 -3.62
N LEU A 270 -20.13 10.43 -4.94
CA LEU A 270 -19.45 11.59 -5.52
C LEU A 270 -20.38 12.80 -5.78
N GLY A 271 -21.69 12.66 -5.53
CA GLY A 271 -22.68 13.67 -5.89
C GLY A 271 -22.84 13.83 -7.42
N GLY A 272 -23.29 15.01 -7.85
CA GLY A 272 -23.48 15.35 -9.27
C GLY A 272 -22.19 15.35 -10.09
N GLU A 273 -22.29 15.78 -11.34
CA GLU A 273 -21.15 15.83 -12.27
C GLU A 273 -20.12 16.88 -11.81
N VAL A 274 -18.98 16.38 -11.34
CA VAL A 274 -17.80 17.19 -11.00
C VAL A 274 -16.78 16.94 -12.10
N PRO A 275 -16.28 17.99 -12.79
CA PRO A 275 -15.28 17.85 -13.84
C PRO A 275 -14.06 17.05 -13.38
N ILE A 276 -13.43 16.30 -14.30
CA ILE A 276 -12.28 15.46 -13.94
C ILE A 276 -11.09 16.28 -13.42
N LEU A 277 -10.93 17.51 -13.92
CA LEU A 277 -9.92 18.46 -13.43
C LEU A 277 -10.08 18.76 -11.93
N ASP A 278 -11.32 18.84 -11.45
CA ASP A 278 -11.66 19.18 -10.07
C ASP A 278 -11.62 17.97 -9.13
N ILE A 279 -11.59 16.73 -9.63
CA ILE A 279 -11.55 15.50 -8.81
C ILE A 279 -10.42 15.55 -7.76
N GLN A 280 -9.26 16.10 -8.12
CA GLN A 280 -8.14 16.21 -7.19
C GLN A 280 -8.48 17.14 -6.02
N PHE A 281 -9.21 18.23 -6.28
CA PHE A 281 -9.62 19.20 -5.27
C PHE A 281 -10.83 18.72 -4.47
N THR A 282 -11.88 18.25 -5.14
CA THR A 282 -13.16 17.92 -4.50
C THR A 282 -13.13 16.61 -3.69
N PHE A 283 -12.36 15.61 -4.13
CA PHE A 283 -12.41 14.26 -3.52
C PHE A 283 -11.07 13.76 -2.95
N LEU A 284 -9.94 14.34 -3.35
CA LEU A 284 -8.61 13.83 -3.01
C LEU A 284 -7.75 14.83 -2.22
N SER A 285 -8.23 16.06 -2.03
CA SER A 285 -7.51 17.16 -1.37
C SER A 285 -7.40 17.01 0.14
N LEU A 286 -8.16 16.10 0.75
CA LEU A 286 -8.17 15.85 2.19
C LEU A 286 -7.62 14.48 2.55
N HIS A 287 -7.31 14.36 3.83
CA HIS A 287 -7.05 13.13 4.55
C HIS A 287 -7.97 13.06 5.78
N GLN A 288 -8.21 11.85 6.28
CA GLN A 288 -8.98 11.59 7.49
C GLN A 288 -8.15 10.69 8.40
N VAL A 289 -7.93 11.14 9.64
CA VAL A 289 -7.66 10.27 10.79
C VAL A 289 -8.99 9.86 11.39
N THR A 290 -9.15 8.57 11.68
CA THR A 290 -10.27 8.03 12.46
C THR A 290 -9.72 7.60 13.81
N LEU A 291 -10.42 7.99 14.87
CA LEU A 291 -10.03 7.80 16.26
C LEU A 291 -10.90 6.70 16.86
N HIS A 292 -10.27 5.66 17.44
CA HIS A 292 -10.94 4.49 18.00
C HIS A 292 -11.01 4.64 19.51
N GLU A 293 -12.10 5.25 19.99
CA GLU A 293 -12.27 5.73 21.38
C GLU A 293 -11.88 4.70 22.45
N HIS A 294 -12.32 3.43 22.32
CA HIS A 294 -12.00 2.37 23.27
C HIS A 294 -10.50 2.06 23.39
N HIS A 295 -9.75 2.14 22.28
CA HIS A 295 -8.31 1.95 22.27
C HIS A 295 -7.57 3.21 22.73
N LEU A 296 -8.05 4.41 22.40
CA LEU A 296 -7.50 5.68 22.88
C LEU A 296 -7.59 5.81 24.40
N ALA A 297 -8.70 5.39 25.01
CA ALA A 297 -8.87 5.37 26.46
C ALA A 297 -7.99 4.33 27.18
N GLN A 298 -7.35 3.42 26.43
CA GLN A 298 -6.40 2.42 26.90
C GLN A 298 -4.95 2.75 26.51
N MET A 299 -4.72 3.86 25.80
CA MET A 299 -3.36 4.32 25.53
C MET A 299 -2.79 4.98 26.75
N GLU A 300 -1.60 4.54 27.14
CA GLU A 300 -0.69 5.36 27.94
C GLU A 300 -0.28 6.60 27.14
N ASP A 301 0.01 7.65 27.90
CA ASP A 301 0.60 8.89 27.42
C ASP A 301 1.89 8.56 26.63
N LEU A 302 1.99 9.05 25.39
CA LEU A 302 3.01 8.65 24.42
C LEU A 302 4.33 9.42 24.63
N PRO A 303 5.43 8.80 25.09
CA PRO A 303 6.66 9.53 25.36
C PRO A 303 7.25 10.24 24.13
N LEU A 304 7.58 11.52 24.30
CA LEU A 304 8.27 12.33 23.31
C LEU A 304 9.75 11.90 23.21
N GLN A 305 10.01 10.80 22.48
CA GLN A 305 11.30 10.12 22.46
C GLN A 305 11.94 9.95 21.08
N SER A 306 13.26 9.80 21.07
CA SER A 306 14.10 9.63 19.88
C SER A 306 13.96 8.27 19.19
N MET A 307 13.37 7.26 19.85
CA MET A 307 13.16 5.93 19.29
C MET A 307 11.82 5.38 19.74
N TRP A 308 10.88 5.28 18.81
CA TRP A 308 9.59 4.63 19.06
C TRP A 308 9.72 3.12 18.88
N ARG A 309 9.26 2.36 19.87
CA ARG A 309 9.34 0.90 19.94
C ARG A 309 8.04 0.25 19.48
N SER A 310 8.10 -1.05 19.18
CA SER A 310 6.96 -1.82 18.68
C SER A 310 5.68 -1.74 19.53
N PRO A 311 5.72 -1.77 20.89
CA PRO A 311 4.51 -1.66 21.71
C PRO A 311 3.74 -0.35 21.48
N GLU A 312 4.43 0.79 21.52
CA GLU A 312 3.84 2.12 21.31
C GLU A 312 3.25 2.25 19.90
N ILE A 313 4.00 1.75 18.90
CA ILE A 313 3.57 1.72 17.51
C ILE A 313 2.30 0.88 17.34
N VAL A 314 2.21 -0.26 18.04
CA VAL A 314 1.00 -1.10 18.04
C VAL A 314 -0.17 -0.40 18.73
N SER A 315 0.05 0.27 19.86
CA SER A 315 -0.98 1.05 20.57
C SER A 315 -1.53 2.17 19.68
N VAL A 316 -0.66 2.96 19.04
CA VAL A 316 -1.07 3.96 18.02
C VAL A 316 -1.86 3.30 16.88
N ARG A 317 -1.39 2.18 16.31
CA ARG A 317 -2.06 1.49 15.19
C ARG A 317 -3.43 0.93 15.53
N LYS A 318 -3.66 0.58 16.80
CA LYS A 318 -4.98 0.19 17.32
C LYS A 318 -5.88 1.42 17.47
N ALA A 319 -5.36 2.47 18.10
CA ALA A 319 -6.10 3.67 18.47
C ALA A 319 -6.44 4.63 17.32
N LEU A 320 -5.66 4.65 16.23
CA LEU A 320 -5.93 5.50 15.07
C LEU A 320 -5.78 4.78 13.73
N SER A 321 -6.49 5.26 12.72
CA SER A 321 -6.31 4.84 11.34
C SER A 321 -6.43 6.02 10.38
N CYS A 322 -5.52 6.12 9.40
CA CYS A 322 -5.49 7.24 8.47
C CYS A 322 -5.56 6.85 6.99
N THR A 323 -6.18 7.71 6.18
CA THR A 323 -6.28 7.58 4.72
C THR A 323 -5.08 8.16 3.95
N SER A 324 -4.08 8.71 4.64
CA SER A 324 -2.90 9.30 4.01
C SER A 324 -1.94 8.24 3.41
N LYS A 325 -1.27 8.61 2.31
CA LYS A 325 -0.29 7.71 1.66
C LYS A 325 0.85 7.34 2.58
N SER A 326 1.32 8.27 3.40
CA SER A 326 2.42 8.01 4.34
C SER A 326 2.01 7.02 5.42
N TYR A 327 0.82 7.16 6.03
CA TYR A 327 0.30 6.19 6.99
C TYR A 327 0.13 4.81 6.35
N LYS A 328 -0.42 4.73 5.13
CA LYS A 328 -0.56 3.43 4.44
C LYS A 328 0.80 2.81 4.08
N HIS A 329 1.85 3.60 3.86
CA HIS A 329 3.21 3.12 3.52
C HIS A 329 4.00 2.62 4.73
N THR A 330 3.92 3.30 5.86
CA THR A 330 4.69 2.99 7.09
C THR A 330 3.91 2.14 8.07
N GLY A 331 2.58 2.14 7.90
CA GLY A 331 1.61 1.53 8.77
C GLY A 331 1.31 2.28 10.06
N TRP A 332 2.03 3.36 10.38
CA TRP A 332 1.81 4.14 11.60
C TRP A 332 2.25 5.61 11.48
N LYS A 333 3.44 5.88 10.94
CA LYS A 333 3.96 7.25 10.74
C LYS A 333 3.24 7.96 9.61
N GLN A 334 2.63 9.10 9.91
CA GLN A 334 2.21 10.05 8.89
C GLN A 334 3.34 11.00 8.49
N PHE A 335 4.26 10.55 7.64
CA PHE A 335 5.30 11.41 7.03
C PHE A 335 4.76 12.42 6.00
N ARG A 336 3.72 13.20 6.33
CA ARG A 336 3.36 14.41 5.55
C ARG A 336 2.40 15.42 6.21
N CYS A 337 1.81 15.09 7.36
CA CYS A 337 1.41 16.05 8.38
C CYS A 337 1.70 15.41 9.73
N ASP A 338 2.36 16.18 10.57
CA ASP A 338 3.16 15.80 11.72
C ASP A 338 2.50 16.13 13.09
N GLY A 339 3.05 15.60 14.18
CA GLY A 339 2.57 15.71 15.57
C GLY A 339 1.53 14.64 15.96
N HIS A 340 1.40 14.09 17.17
CA HIS A 340 2.08 14.06 18.49
C HIS A 340 1.04 14.18 19.62
N LEU A 341 1.25 13.43 20.70
CA LEU A 341 0.83 13.65 22.09
C LEU A 341 1.95 13.05 22.98
N ASP A 342 2.08 13.51 24.23
CA ASP A 342 3.14 13.20 25.23
C ASP A 342 2.66 12.09 26.23
N ALA A 343 3.38 11.47 27.19
CA ALA A 343 4.70 11.62 27.86
C ALA A 343 5.15 10.33 28.64
N GLN A 344 6.45 10.25 29.03
CA GLN A 344 7.07 9.57 30.23
C GLN A 344 7.12 8.03 30.51
N SER A 345 8.37 7.48 30.54
CA SER A 345 9.02 6.63 31.60
C SER A 345 8.51 5.19 31.94
N GLN A 346 9.28 4.11 32.14
CA GLN A 346 10.71 3.72 31.95
C GLN A 346 10.88 2.16 32.03
N HIS A 347 12.03 1.63 31.53
CA HIS A 347 12.67 0.29 31.79
C HIS A 347 12.00 -1.08 31.44
N GLU A 348 12.47 -1.64 30.31
CA GLU A 348 13.23 -2.93 30.17
C GLU A 348 12.63 -4.37 30.15
N HIS A 349 13.30 -5.20 29.31
CA HIS A 349 13.36 -6.68 29.20
C HIS A 349 12.28 -7.56 28.49
N MET A 350 12.61 -7.93 27.24
CA MET A 350 12.72 -9.32 26.70
C MET A 350 11.60 -10.39 26.90
N ARG A 351 10.86 -10.72 25.82
CA ARG A 351 10.80 -12.03 25.09
C ARG A 351 9.46 -12.33 24.38
N VAL A 352 9.50 -13.38 23.53
CA VAL A 352 8.43 -14.13 22.84
C VAL A 352 7.85 -13.50 21.56
N LEU A 353 7.91 -14.25 20.46
CA LEU A 353 7.38 -13.93 19.13
C LEU A 353 6.07 -14.68 18.90
N GLU A 354 4.93 -14.09 19.24
CA GLU A 354 3.61 -14.73 19.01
C GLU A 354 3.03 -14.46 17.60
N ARG A 355 3.66 -13.59 16.81
CA ARG A 355 3.18 -13.23 15.47
C ARG A 355 4.29 -12.61 14.62
N VAL A 356 4.50 -13.14 13.41
CA VAL A 356 5.39 -12.55 12.41
C VAL A 356 4.60 -12.20 11.15
N ASP A 357 4.41 -10.90 10.90
CA ASP A 357 3.67 -10.40 9.74
C ASP A 357 4.61 -10.33 8.50
N TYR A 358 4.89 -11.49 7.89
CA TYR A 358 5.72 -11.59 6.68
C TYR A 358 5.08 -10.90 5.46
N LYS A 359 5.92 -10.33 4.59
CA LYS A 359 5.48 -9.62 3.38
C LYS A 359 5.78 -10.42 2.11
N PHE A 360 4.90 -11.37 1.79
CA PHE A 360 5.16 -12.26 0.65
C PHE A 360 4.94 -11.59 -0.73
N PHE A 361 5.81 -11.89 -1.70
CA PHE A 361 5.74 -11.36 -3.06
C PHE A 361 5.94 -12.39 -4.16
N VAL A 362 5.00 -12.43 -5.10
CA VAL A 362 5.01 -13.32 -6.26
C VAL A 362 4.98 -12.50 -7.54
N LYS A 363 5.97 -12.74 -8.41
CA LYS A 363 6.10 -12.09 -9.72
C LYS A 363 5.76 -13.08 -10.82
N GLY A 364 4.77 -12.76 -11.64
CA GLY A 364 4.52 -13.44 -12.91
C GLY A 364 5.44 -12.90 -14.01
N HIS A 365 5.83 -13.77 -14.95
CA HIS A 365 6.61 -13.47 -16.15
C HIS A 365 8.07 -13.04 -15.95
N THR A 366 8.96 -14.00 -16.13
CA THR A 366 10.39 -13.75 -16.26
C THR A 366 11.02 -14.63 -17.36
N LYS A 367 12.04 -14.08 -18.06
CA LYS A 367 12.60 -14.68 -19.29
C LYS A 367 13.78 -15.63 -19.08
N ASN A 368 14.29 -15.79 -17.85
CA ASN A 368 15.40 -16.71 -17.56
C ASN A 368 15.03 -17.69 -16.43
N SER A 369 15.72 -18.83 -16.38
CA SER A 369 15.47 -19.93 -15.45
C SER A 369 15.69 -19.55 -13.98
N CYS A 370 16.64 -18.65 -13.70
CA CYS A 370 16.86 -18.15 -12.34
C CYS A 370 15.67 -17.33 -11.83
N ASP A 371 15.22 -16.35 -12.62
CA ASP A 371 14.08 -15.50 -12.29
C ASP A 371 12.74 -16.28 -12.26
N ARG A 372 12.67 -17.51 -12.79
CA ARG A 372 11.53 -18.44 -12.63
C ARG A 372 11.63 -19.27 -11.35
N GLY A 373 12.83 -19.53 -10.84
CA GLY A 373 13.02 -20.12 -9.51
C GLY A 373 12.75 -19.11 -8.39
N PHE A 374 13.35 -17.92 -8.50
CA PHE A 374 13.24 -16.81 -7.53
C PHE A 374 12.09 -15.83 -7.83
N GLY A 375 11.26 -16.15 -8.82
CA GLY A 375 10.12 -15.33 -9.23
C GLY A 375 8.97 -15.36 -8.24
N HIS A 376 8.78 -16.52 -7.61
CA HIS A 376 7.44 -17.04 -7.36
C HIS A 376 7.05 -17.28 -5.89
N ILE A 377 8.01 -17.23 -4.95
CA ILE A 377 7.79 -16.85 -3.54
C ILE A 377 8.99 -15.99 -3.13
N ARG A 378 8.71 -14.94 -2.36
CA ARG A 378 9.63 -14.14 -1.53
C ARG A 378 8.85 -13.71 -0.30
#